data_AF-A0A1W9VNN1-F1
#
_entry.id   AF-A0A1W9VNN1-F1
#
_cell.length_a   1.000
_cell.length_b   1.000
_cell.length_c   1.000
_cell.angle_alpha   90.00
_cell.angle_beta   90.00
_cell.angle_gamma   90.00
#
_symmetry.space_group_name_H-M   'P 1'
#
loop_
_entity.id
_entity.type
_entity.pdbx_description
1 polymer ?
#
loop_
_entity_poly.entity_id
_entity_poly.type
_entity_poly.pdbx_seq_one_letter_code
_entity_poly.pdbx_strand_id
1 'polypeptide(L)'
;MSLNTVKDLDLTNKRVLVRVDFNVPGAKVIMAPDCVGEEVETLAKGLKSGEVLLLENTRYHKAEKKNDKTFAKQLAQLADVYVNDAFGTAHRAHASTEGVTEFLPSVAGFLMETECTFFDKVLDAPEKPFVAIIGGAKVSSKITVLESMLDKCSTFVIGGGMAYTFMKVKGQTVGKSMFEEDFLETAKKFLDDAEKAGVEVILPVDHVCATEFGESATPVAVDSVNIPDDLMALDVGPKTSALVKERILEAKTIVWNGPMGVFEFDNFAKGTKDVASYVAACKGVTVVGGGDSVAAVNKFGFAEQIDHVSTGGGASLEYLEGKVLPGVVALRK
;
A
#
# COMPACT_ATOMS: atom_id res chain seq x y z
N MET A 1 18.39 -9.14 6.63
CA MET A 1 18.31 -10.59 6.93
C MET A 1 17.19 -11.15 6.08
N SER A 2 17.38 -12.33 5.48
CA SER A 2 16.35 -13.01 4.69
C SER A 2 15.15 -13.34 5.57
N LEU A 3 13.94 -13.24 4.99
CA LEU A 3 12.71 -13.63 5.66
C LEU A 3 12.66 -15.16 5.77
N ASN A 4 12.47 -15.71 6.97
CA ASN A 4 12.20 -17.15 7.12
C ASN A 4 10.77 -17.43 6.65
N THR A 5 10.57 -18.48 5.86
CA THR A 5 9.28 -18.80 5.24
C THR A 5 8.78 -20.17 5.66
N VAL A 6 7.49 -20.43 5.43
CA VAL A 6 6.91 -21.78 5.59
C VAL A 6 7.61 -22.86 4.76
N LYS A 7 8.36 -22.51 3.71
CA LYS A 7 9.14 -23.46 2.89
C LYS A 7 10.38 -23.97 3.62
N ASP A 8 10.82 -23.27 4.66
CA ASP A 8 12.05 -23.56 5.41
C ASP A 8 11.80 -24.46 6.62
N LEU A 9 10.55 -24.88 6.87
CA LEU A 9 10.15 -25.69 8.02
C LEU A 9 9.48 -27.01 7.61
N ASP A 10 9.77 -28.08 8.36
CA ASP A 10 8.96 -29.29 8.35
C ASP A 10 7.75 -29.13 9.28
N LEU A 11 6.57 -28.98 8.66
CA LEU A 11 5.29 -28.81 9.35
C LEU A 11 4.57 -30.15 9.59
N THR A 12 5.18 -31.28 9.24
CA THR A 12 4.58 -32.61 9.41
C THR A 12 4.26 -32.87 10.89
N ASN A 13 2.98 -33.14 11.17
CA ASN A 13 2.47 -33.38 12.53
C ASN A 13 2.68 -32.22 13.53
N LYS A 14 2.76 -30.97 13.05
CA LYS A 14 2.83 -29.77 13.90
C LYS A 14 1.46 -29.09 14.01
N ARG A 15 1.16 -28.51 15.17
CA ARG A 15 0.09 -27.51 15.30
C ARG A 15 0.65 -26.16 14.85
N VAL A 16 -0.02 -25.51 13.91
CA VAL A 16 0.45 -24.26 13.30
C VAL A 16 -0.55 -23.16 13.59
N LEU A 17 -0.11 -22.13 14.32
CA LEU A 17 -0.91 -20.93 14.53
C LEU A 17 -0.65 -19.98 13.35
N VAL A 18 -1.66 -19.74 12.51
CA VAL A 18 -1.55 -18.86 11.35
C VAL A 18 -2.30 -17.56 11.60
N ARG A 19 -1.58 -16.42 11.58
CA ARG A 19 -2.20 -15.10 11.57
C ARG A 19 -2.53 -14.72 10.13
N VAL A 20 -3.81 -14.54 9.83
CA VAL A 20 -4.30 -14.23 8.48
C VAL A 20 -5.23 -13.01 8.47
N ASP A 21 -5.45 -12.42 7.30
CA ASP A 21 -6.51 -11.45 7.07
C ASP A 21 -7.76 -12.15 6.51
N PHE A 22 -8.62 -12.68 7.40
CA PHE A 22 -9.75 -13.51 6.98
C PHE A 22 -10.94 -12.69 6.49
N ASN A 23 -11.23 -12.80 5.19
CA ASN A 23 -12.48 -12.32 4.60
C ASN A 23 -13.00 -13.15 3.41
N VAL A 24 -13.06 -14.50 3.47
CA VAL A 24 -13.99 -15.33 2.63
C VAL A 24 -14.04 -16.84 3.02
N PRO A 25 -15.11 -17.60 2.67
CA PRO A 25 -15.43 -18.97 3.13
C PRO A 25 -14.90 -20.11 2.23
N GLY A 26 -14.83 -21.36 2.76
CA GLY A 26 -14.64 -22.53 1.88
C GLY A 26 -14.15 -23.87 2.48
N ALA A 27 -13.84 -23.97 3.77
CA ALA A 27 -13.41 -25.24 4.38
C ALA A 27 -14.33 -25.66 5.54
N LYS A 28 -14.29 -26.94 5.93
CA LYS A 28 -14.87 -27.39 7.20
C LYS A 28 -14.01 -26.83 8.34
N VAL A 29 -14.44 -25.69 8.86
CA VAL A 29 -13.76 -24.95 9.92
C VAL A 29 -14.46 -25.22 11.24
N ILE A 30 -13.69 -25.64 12.24
CA ILE A 30 -14.16 -25.70 13.63
C ILE A 30 -14.01 -24.29 14.20
N MET A 31 -15.06 -23.75 14.81
CA MET A 31 -15.02 -22.45 15.46
C MET A 31 -14.71 -22.64 16.95
N ALA A 32 -13.66 -22.00 17.45
CA ALA A 32 -13.40 -21.91 18.87
C ALA A 32 -14.32 -20.86 19.52
N PRO A 33 -14.71 -21.03 20.79
CA PRO A 33 -15.54 -20.04 21.50
C PRO A 33 -14.78 -18.77 21.91
N ASP A 34 -13.44 -18.82 21.90
CA ASP A 34 -12.55 -17.70 22.23
C ASP A 34 -11.16 -17.90 21.56
N CYS A 35 -10.22 -17.00 21.82
CA CYS A 35 -8.81 -17.08 21.41
C CYS A 35 -7.95 -17.90 22.35
N VAL A 36 -8.34 -18.00 23.63
CA VAL A 36 -7.55 -18.56 24.72
C VAL A 36 -8.46 -19.24 25.74
N GLY A 37 -7.88 -20.05 26.64
CA GLY A 37 -8.61 -20.74 27.70
C GLY A 37 -8.67 -22.26 27.50
N GLU A 38 -9.12 -22.97 28.54
CA GLU A 38 -9.03 -24.44 28.61
C GLU A 38 -9.80 -25.15 27.49
N GLU A 39 -10.98 -24.63 27.12
CA GLU A 39 -11.77 -25.18 26.01
C GLU A 39 -11.04 -25.02 24.67
N VAL A 40 -10.46 -23.84 24.41
CA VAL A 40 -9.69 -23.55 23.19
C VAL A 40 -8.43 -24.41 23.12
N GLU A 41 -7.72 -24.58 24.24
CA GLU A 41 -6.57 -25.48 24.34
C GLU A 41 -6.94 -26.94 24.06
N THR A 42 -8.08 -27.39 24.57
CA THR A 42 -8.57 -28.75 24.36
C THR A 42 -8.91 -28.98 22.89
N LEU A 43 -9.60 -28.02 22.25
CA LEU A 43 -9.88 -28.05 20.82
C LEU A 43 -8.58 -28.07 20.00
N ALA A 44 -7.62 -27.20 20.31
CA ALA A 44 -6.34 -27.13 19.60
C ALA A 44 -5.49 -28.40 19.74
N LYS A 45 -5.46 -29.03 20.93
CA LYS A 45 -4.78 -30.32 21.16
C LYS A 45 -5.50 -31.49 20.48
N GLY A 46 -6.81 -31.40 20.29
CA GLY A 46 -7.64 -32.42 19.66
C GLY A 46 -7.65 -32.39 18.12
N LEU A 47 -7.10 -31.33 17.51
CA LEU A 47 -7.03 -31.20 16.05
C LEU A 47 -6.19 -32.32 15.43
N LYS A 48 -6.75 -32.93 14.37
CA LYS A 48 -6.02 -33.87 13.52
C LYS A 48 -5.35 -33.14 12.36
N SER A 49 -4.37 -33.79 11.76
CA SER A 49 -3.70 -33.27 10.56
C SER A 49 -4.73 -33.00 9.45
N GLY A 50 -4.68 -31.79 8.89
CA GLY A 50 -5.61 -31.31 7.86
C GLY A 50 -6.90 -30.65 8.39
N GLU A 51 -7.13 -30.63 9.71
CA GLU A 51 -8.26 -29.91 10.31
C GLU A 51 -7.90 -28.45 10.61
N VAL A 52 -8.90 -27.57 10.55
CA VAL A 52 -8.74 -26.12 10.78
C VAL A 52 -9.61 -25.70 11.97
N LEU A 53 -8.99 -25.04 12.94
CA LEU A 53 -9.65 -24.33 14.03
C LEU A 53 -9.52 -22.83 13.81
N LEU A 54 -10.64 -22.13 13.68
CA LEU A 54 -10.70 -20.68 13.68
C LEU A 54 -10.94 -20.18 15.10
N LEU A 55 -9.99 -19.42 15.61
CA LEU A 55 -10.12 -18.71 16.88
C LEU A 55 -11.09 -17.52 16.75
N GLU A 56 -11.66 -17.09 17.86
CA GLU A 56 -12.44 -15.85 17.90
C GLU A 56 -11.57 -14.62 17.58
N ASN A 57 -12.19 -13.47 17.36
CA ASN A 57 -11.53 -12.22 17.06
C ASN A 57 -10.57 -11.78 18.18
N THR A 58 -9.26 -11.79 17.88
CA THR A 58 -8.21 -11.39 18.84
C THR A 58 -8.41 -9.99 19.41
N ARG A 59 -9.09 -9.09 18.70
CA ARG A 59 -9.37 -7.73 19.18
C ARG A 59 -10.44 -7.64 20.25
N TYR A 60 -11.18 -8.71 20.55
CA TYR A 60 -12.05 -8.77 21.73
C TYR A 60 -11.23 -8.78 23.03
N HIS A 61 -9.97 -9.19 22.98
CA HIS A 61 -9.03 -9.06 24.08
C HIS A 61 -8.35 -7.70 24.06
N LYS A 62 -8.61 -6.85 25.07
CA LYS A 62 -7.92 -5.54 25.24
C LYS A 62 -6.39 -5.69 25.29
N ALA A 63 -5.92 -6.86 25.69
CA ALA A 63 -4.53 -7.27 25.75
C ALA A 63 -3.84 -7.31 24.37
N GLU A 64 -4.59 -7.57 23.29
CA GLU A 64 -4.07 -7.70 21.92
C GLU A 64 -3.33 -6.44 21.46
N LYS A 65 -4.01 -5.28 21.53
CA LYS A 65 -3.44 -3.99 21.09
C LYS A 65 -2.31 -3.49 22.00
N LYS A 66 -2.24 -4.01 23.23
CA LYS A 66 -1.19 -3.68 24.21
C LYS A 66 0.04 -4.56 24.06
N ASN A 67 0.02 -5.51 23.12
CA ASN A 67 1.06 -6.52 22.98
C ASN A 67 1.36 -7.24 24.30
N ASP A 68 0.30 -7.59 25.03
CA ASP A 68 0.46 -8.17 26.36
C ASP A 68 1.13 -9.55 26.30
N LYS A 69 2.20 -9.72 27.07
CA LYS A 69 3.00 -10.96 27.07
C LYS A 69 2.24 -12.18 27.59
N THR A 70 1.30 -11.98 28.51
CA THR A 70 0.48 -13.08 29.04
C THR A 70 -0.42 -13.60 27.94
N PHE A 71 -1.12 -12.70 27.25
CA PHE A 71 -1.99 -13.06 26.14
C PHE A 71 -1.21 -13.69 24.97
N ALA A 72 -0.05 -13.12 24.59
CA ALA A 72 0.83 -13.69 23.57
C ALA A 72 1.30 -15.12 23.93
N LYS A 73 1.65 -15.36 25.20
CA LYS A 73 2.03 -16.70 25.69
C LYS A 73 0.86 -17.68 25.66
N GLN A 74 -0.36 -17.24 25.98
CA GLN A 74 -1.56 -18.07 25.88
C GLN A 74 -1.85 -18.47 24.43
N LEU A 75 -1.72 -17.55 23.48
CA LEU A 75 -1.81 -17.87 22.05
C LEU A 75 -0.74 -18.89 21.63
N ALA A 76 0.49 -18.70 22.10
CA ALA A 76 1.61 -19.59 21.78
C ALA A 76 1.40 -21.03 22.28
N GLN A 77 0.70 -21.26 23.40
CA GLN A 77 0.42 -22.60 23.93
C GLN A 77 -0.44 -23.47 22.99
N LEU A 78 -1.17 -22.84 22.07
CA LEU A 78 -2.05 -23.53 21.13
C LEU A 78 -1.31 -24.23 19.99
N ALA A 79 -0.05 -23.86 19.74
CA ALA A 79 0.71 -24.30 18.57
C ALA A 79 2.17 -24.64 18.89
N ASP A 80 2.83 -25.24 17.91
CA ASP A 80 4.26 -25.56 17.95
C ASP A 80 5.08 -24.61 17.05
N VAL A 81 4.42 -23.98 16.06
CA VAL A 81 5.00 -23.02 15.10
C VAL A 81 3.99 -21.89 14.86
N TYR A 82 4.49 -20.68 14.68
CA TYR A 82 3.72 -19.52 14.27
C TYR A 82 4.02 -19.15 12.81
N VAL A 83 2.97 -18.90 12.04
CA VAL A 83 3.04 -18.40 10.66
C VAL A 83 2.32 -17.06 10.59
N ASN A 84 3.02 -16.00 10.24
CA ASN A 84 2.38 -14.71 9.98
C ASN A 84 2.15 -14.56 8.48
N ASP A 85 0.88 -14.54 8.09
CA ASP A 85 0.44 -14.35 6.71
C ASP A 85 -0.47 -13.11 6.56
N ALA A 86 -0.42 -12.18 7.54
CA ALA A 86 -1.26 -10.99 7.59
C ALA A 86 -0.44 -9.70 7.46
N PHE A 87 0.17 -9.49 6.28
CA PHE A 87 0.99 -8.30 5.98
C PHE A 87 0.30 -6.98 6.33
N GLY A 88 -1.00 -6.84 6.05
CA GLY A 88 -1.79 -5.64 6.37
C GLY A 88 -1.83 -5.26 7.85
N THR A 89 -1.51 -6.19 8.76
CA THR A 89 -1.40 -5.90 10.20
C THR A 89 0.02 -5.88 10.74
N ALA A 90 1.03 -6.14 9.90
CA ALA A 90 2.42 -6.26 10.31
C ALA A 90 3.04 -4.94 10.81
N HIS A 91 2.47 -3.79 10.44
CA HIS A 91 2.88 -2.47 10.94
C HIS A 91 2.53 -2.24 12.43
N ARG A 92 1.78 -3.15 13.07
CA ARG A 92 1.39 -3.02 14.49
C ARG A 92 2.05 -4.09 15.34
N ALA A 93 2.74 -3.66 16.39
CA ALA A 93 3.21 -4.54 17.45
C ALA A 93 2.05 -4.96 18.35
N HIS A 94 1.35 -6.02 17.99
CA HIS A 94 0.27 -6.62 18.77
C HIS A 94 0.64 -8.04 19.22
N ALA A 95 -0.07 -8.57 20.21
CA ALA A 95 0.21 -9.89 20.76
C ALA A 95 0.11 -11.00 19.68
N SER A 96 -0.91 -10.97 18.82
CA SER A 96 -1.10 -11.96 17.75
C SER A 96 -0.24 -11.74 16.49
N THR A 97 0.49 -10.63 16.40
CA THR A 97 1.29 -10.25 15.21
C THR A 97 2.80 -10.27 15.49
N GLU A 98 3.21 -9.81 16.67
CA GLU A 98 4.62 -9.65 17.05
C GLU A 98 4.92 -10.37 18.37
N GLY A 99 4.13 -10.14 19.42
CA GLY A 99 4.44 -10.70 20.76
C GLY A 99 4.49 -12.22 20.80
N VAL A 100 3.63 -12.92 20.03
CA VAL A 100 3.61 -14.39 19.94
C VAL A 100 4.94 -14.96 19.43
N THR A 101 5.70 -14.17 18.65
CA THR A 101 6.98 -14.59 18.08
C THR A 101 8.10 -14.71 19.13
N GLU A 102 7.91 -14.13 20.32
CA GLU A 102 8.84 -14.34 21.44
C GLU A 102 8.79 -15.77 22.00
N PHE A 103 7.71 -16.52 21.72
CA PHE A 103 7.42 -17.81 22.35
C PHE A 103 7.41 -18.99 21.37
N LEU A 104 7.31 -18.74 20.06
CA LEU A 104 7.25 -19.77 19.03
C LEU A 104 8.29 -19.52 17.92
N PRO A 105 8.85 -20.59 17.33
CA PRO A 105 9.46 -20.51 16.01
C PRO A 105 8.48 -19.86 15.04
N SER A 106 8.93 -18.80 14.36
CA SER A 106 8.05 -17.90 13.63
C SER A 106 8.53 -17.71 12.20
N VAL A 107 7.65 -17.88 11.23
CA VAL A 107 7.94 -17.74 9.80
C VAL A 107 6.86 -16.94 9.07
N ALA A 108 7.19 -16.43 7.90
CA ALA A 108 6.24 -15.82 6.98
C ALA A 108 5.45 -16.88 6.22
N GLY A 109 4.14 -16.65 6.08
CA GLY A 109 3.30 -17.36 5.11
C GLY A 109 3.52 -16.84 3.69
N PHE A 110 2.79 -17.39 2.72
CA PHE A 110 2.99 -17.09 1.30
C PHE A 110 2.59 -15.66 0.92
N LEU A 111 1.50 -15.12 1.50
CA LEU A 111 1.08 -13.74 1.26
C LEU A 111 2.13 -12.78 1.83
N MET A 112 2.56 -13.02 3.07
CA MET A 112 3.61 -12.21 3.72
C MET A 112 4.93 -12.24 2.93
N GLU A 113 5.36 -13.43 2.49
CA GLU A 113 6.55 -13.62 1.66
C GLU A 113 6.45 -12.83 0.36
N THR A 114 5.30 -12.92 -0.33
CA THR A 114 5.06 -12.24 -1.61
C THR A 114 5.10 -10.72 -1.43
N GLU A 115 4.37 -10.18 -0.44
CA GLU A 115 4.35 -8.75 -0.14
C GLU A 115 5.76 -8.21 0.14
N CYS A 116 6.52 -8.85 1.03
CA CYS A 116 7.88 -8.43 1.34
C CYS A 116 8.78 -8.51 0.11
N THR A 117 8.68 -9.58 -0.68
CA THR A 117 9.52 -9.78 -1.87
C THR A 117 9.32 -8.68 -2.91
N PHE A 118 8.08 -8.28 -3.19
CA PHE A 118 7.81 -7.24 -4.18
C PHE A 118 8.23 -5.86 -3.68
N PHE A 119 7.97 -5.53 -2.41
CA PHE A 119 8.39 -4.23 -1.89
C PHE A 119 9.91 -4.13 -1.68
N ASP A 120 10.59 -5.20 -1.25
CA ASP A 120 12.06 -5.21 -1.14
C ASP A 120 12.72 -4.99 -2.51
N LYS A 121 12.19 -5.59 -3.59
CA LYS A 121 12.68 -5.34 -4.96
C LYS A 121 12.61 -3.87 -5.37
N VAL A 122 11.54 -3.18 -4.97
CA VAL A 122 11.36 -1.75 -5.25
C VAL A 122 12.27 -0.90 -4.37
N LEU A 123 12.34 -1.20 -3.08
CA LEU A 123 12.96 -0.34 -2.09
C LEU A 123 14.47 -0.55 -1.97
N ASP A 124 15.01 -1.71 -2.29
CA ASP A 124 16.45 -1.96 -2.11
C ASP A 124 17.25 -1.65 -3.38
N ALA A 125 16.87 -2.26 -4.50
CA ALA A 125 17.59 -2.13 -5.76
C ALA A 125 16.65 -2.27 -6.97
N PRO A 126 15.79 -1.26 -7.22
CA PRO A 126 14.86 -1.31 -8.34
C PRO A 126 15.60 -1.25 -9.68
N GLU A 127 15.11 -1.98 -10.68
CA GLU A 127 15.63 -1.87 -12.03
C GLU A 127 15.25 -0.50 -12.63
N LYS A 128 16.22 0.16 -13.27
CA LYS A 128 16.02 1.48 -13.87
C LYS A 128 15.67 1.37 -15.37
N PRO A 129 14.78 2.24 -15.91
CA PRO A 129 14.13 3.37 -15.22
C PRO A 129 13.10 2.93 -14.19
N PHE A 130 13.18 3.50 -12.98
CA PHE A 130 12.21 3.30 -11.91
C PHE A 130 11.27 4.50 -11.85
N VAL A 131 9.97 4.25 -12.04
CA VAL A 131 8.93 5.28 -12.01
C VAL A 131 8.06 5.11 -10.76
N ALA A 132 7.97 6.16 -9.95
CA ALA A 132 7.08 6.20 -8.78
C ALA A 132 5.89 7.14 -9.07
N ILE A 133 4.68 6.58 -9.11
CA ILE A 133 3.43 7.30 -9.34
C ILE A 133 2.77 7.52 -7.98
N ILE A 134 2.82 8.75 -7.48
CA ILE A 134 2.33 9.09 -6.15
C ILE A 134 1.20 10.11 -6.28
N GLY A 135 0.01 9.71 -5.83
CA GLY A 135 -1.18 10.54 -5.89
C GLY A 135 -1.93 10.62 -4.58
N GLY A 136 -3.17 11.09 -4.65
CA GLY A 136 -4.03 11.31 -3.50
C GLY A 136 -4.20 12.78 -3.14
N ALA A 137 -4.90 13.04 -2.05
CA ALA A 137 -5.39 14.39 -1.74
C ALA A 137 -4.37 15.33 -1.07
N LYS A 138 -3.38 14.79 -0.35
CA LYS A 138 -2.53 15.55 0.58
C LYS A 138 -1.06 15.16 0.48
N VAL A 139 -0.17 16.14 0.51
CA VAL A 139 1.29 15.98 0.65
C VAL A 139 1.64 15.45 2.03
N SER A 140 0.95 15.90 3.07
CA SER A 140 1.20 15.52 4.47
C SER A 140 1.15 14.01 4.73
N SER A 141 0.38 13.26 3.92
CA SER A 141 0.27 11.80 4.03
C SER A 141 1.20 11.02 3.11
N LYS A 142 1.96 11.70 2.24
CA LYS A 142 2.75 11.07 1.15
C LYS A 142 4.21 11.52 1.09
N ILE A 143 4.58 12.59 1.79
CA ILE A 143 5.94 13.14 1.68
C ILE A 143 7.04 12.13 2.05
N THR A 144 6.81 11.35 3.10
CA THR A 144 7.72 10.29 3.56
C THR A 144 7.94 9.20 2.51
N VAL A 145 6.92 8.89 1.70
CA VAL A 145 7.01 7.95 0.58
C VAL A 145 7.85 8.53 -0.56
N LEU A 146 7.68 9.82 -0.85
CA LEU A 146 8.48 10.52 -1.86
C LEU A 146 9.96 10.56 -1.44
N GLU A 147 10.23 10.93 -0.19
CA GLU A 147 11.58 11.02 0.37
C GLU A 147 12.29 9.66 0.43
N SER A 148 11.60 8.57 0.78
CA SER A 148 12.21 7.23 0.89
C SER A 148 12.68 6.65 -0.45
N MET A 149 12.13 7.13 -1.55
CA MET A 149 12.41 6.67 -2.91
C MET A 149 13.29 7.63 -3.72
N LEU A 150 13.56 8.84 -3.21
CA LEU A 150 14.21 9.91 -3.96
C LEU A 150 15.52 9.45 -4.60
N ASP A 151 16.40 8.82 -3.83
CA ASP A 151 17.73 8.40 -4.30
C ASP A 151 17.70 7.21 -5.29
N LYS A 152 16.54 6.56 -5.43
CA LYS A 152 16.36 5.33 -6.21
C LYS A 152 15.55 5.58 -7.48
N CYS A 153 14.62 6.52 -7.42
CA CYS A 153 13.71 6.83 -8.50
C CYS A 153 14.41 7.47 -9.69
N SER A 154 13.89 7.24 -10.89
CA SER A 154 14.28 7.96 -12.11
C SER A 154 13.28 9.08 -12.41
N THR A 155 11.99 8.80 -12.19
CA THR A 155 10.91 9.76 -12.43
C THR A 155 9.82 9.62 -11.37
N PHE A 156 9.46 10.73 -10.72
CA PHE A 156 8.22 10.84 -9.98
C PHE A 156 7.11 11.37 -10.87
N VAL A 157 5.95 10.71 -10.84
CA VAL A 157 4.69 11.23 -11.37
C VAL A 157 3.83 11.61 -10.17
N ILE A 158 3.56 12.90 -9.98
CA ILE A 158 2.77 13.38 -8.86
C ILE A 158 1.39 13.84 -9.36
N GLY A 159 0.33 13.17 -8.89
CA GLY A 159 -1.06 13.41 -9.29
C GLY A 159 -1.99 13.71 -8.12
N GLY A 160 -3.29 13.80 -8.39
CA GLY A 160 -4.31 14.06 -7.38
C GLY A 160 -4.23 15.47 -6.76
N GLY A 161 -4.94 15.67 -5.65
CA GLY A 161 -4.95 16.95 -4.92
C GLY A 161 -3.58 17.40 -4.44
N MET A 162 -2.70 16.45 -4.07
CA MET A 162 -1.37 16.79 -3.57
C MET A 162 -0.49 17.49 -4.62
N ALA A 163 -0.72 17.24 -5.91
CA ALA A 163 0.03 17.88 -6.99
C ALA A 163 -0.09 19.41 -6.94
N TYR A 164 -1.23 19.96 -6.52
CA TYR A 164 -1.46 21.40 -6.51
C TYR A 164 -0.64 22.15 -5.45
N THR A 165 -0.21 21.47 -4.37
CA THR A 165 0.79 22.03 -3.44
C THR A 165 2.13 22.24 -4.14
N PHE A 166 2.58 21.27 -4.95
CA PHE A 166 3.81 21.41 -5.74
C PHE A 166 3.67 22.46 -6.86
N MET A 167 2.50 22.54 -7.50
CA MET A 167 2.25 23.56 -8.52
C MET A 167 2.27 24.98 -7.94
N LYS A 168 1.75 25.19 -6.72
CA LYS A 168 1.87 26.46 -5.99
C LYS A 168 3.32 26.85 -5.75
N VAL A 169 4.18 25.90 -5.37
CA VAL A 169 5.63 26.15 -5.22
C VAL A 169 6.26 26.63 -6.53
N LYS A 170 5.83 26.07 -7.68
CA LYS A 170 6.27 26.52 -9.01
C LYS A 170 5.60 27.81 -9.52
N GLY A 171 4.90 28.54 -8.63
CA GLY A 171 4.27 29.82 -8.94
C GLY A 171 3.04 29.75 -9.84
N GLN A 172 2.42 28.57 -9.98
CA GLN A 172 1.24 28.38 -10.84
C GLN A 172 -0.06 28.71 -10.08
N THR A 173 -1.08 29.17 -10.80
CA THR A 173 -2.43 29.34 -10.25
C THR A 173 -3.14 27.99 -10.22
N VAL A 174 -3.79 27.69 -9.09
CA VAL A 174 -4.51 26.42 -8.87
C VAL A 174 -6.01 26.62 -8.66
N GLY A 175 -6.52 27.85 -8.84
CA GLY A 175 -7.90 28.22 -8.60
C GLY A 175 -8.38 27.83 -7.19
N LYS A 176 -9.52 27.14 -7.13
CA LYS A 176 -10.13 26.57 -5.92
C LYS A 176 -9.62 25.16 -5.57
N SER A 177 -8.62 24.64 -6.29
CA SER A 177 -8.11 23.28 -6.04
C SER A 177 -7.51 23.18 -4.63
N MET A 178 -7.71 22.02 -4.00
CA MET A 178 -7.16 21.76 -2.67
C MET A 178 -5.63 21.72 -2.72
N PHE A 179 -4.98 22.42 -1.81
CA PHE A 179 -3.54 22.33 -1.54
C PHE A 179 -3.28 22.53 -0.04
N GLU A 180 -2.07 22.21 0.41
CA GLU A 180 -1.67 22.33 1.82
C GLU A 180 -0.65 23.46 2.00
N GLU A 181 -1.10 24.62 2.49
CA GLU A 181 -0.26 25.80 2.69
C GLU A 181 0.92 25.53 3.64
N ASP A 182 0.66 24.82 4.74
CA ASP A 182 1.69 24.42 5.73
C ASP A 182 2.77 23.47 5.16
N PHE A 183 2.54 22.89 3.98
CA PHE A 183 3.46 21.95 3.33
C PHE A 183 4.15 22.53 2.09
N LEU A 184 4.00 23.82 1.79
CA LEU A 184 4.67 24.46 0.66
C LEU A 184 6.20 24.39 0.76
N GLU A 185 6.78 24.69 1.92
CA GLU A 185 8.23 24.61 2.13
C GLU A 185 8.74 23.17 2.01
N THR A 186 7.98 22.20 2.52
CA THR A 186 8.30 20.77 2.40
C THR A 186 8.27 20.31 0.94
N ALA A 187 7.23 20.69 0.20
CA ALA A 187 7.11 20.39 -1.23
C ALA A 187 8.23 21.04 -2.05
N LYS A 188 8.61 22.28 -1.70
CA LYS A 188 9.74 22.98 -2.30
C LYS A 188 11.06 22.28 -2.06
N LYS A 189 11.34 21.94 -0.80
CA LYS A 189 12.55 21.17 -0.46
C LYS A 189 12.62 19.87 -1.26
N PHE A 190 11.52 19.14 -1.39
CA PHE A 190 11.48 17.92 -2.19
C PHE A 190 11.82 18.17 -3.67
N LEU A 191 11.24 19.20 -4.30
CA LEU A 191 11.57 19.54 -5.70
C LEU A 191 13.04 19.91 -5.87
N ASP A 192 13.59 20.71 -4.96
CA ASP A 192 15.01 21.10 -4.97
C ASP A 192 15.92 19.88 -4.80
N ASP A 193 15.55 18.94 -3.93
CA ASP A 193 16.33 17.71 -3.69
C ASP A 193 16.22 16.73 -4.87
N ALA A 194 15.06 16.64 -5.51
CA ALA A 194 14.87 15.87 -6.75
C ALA A 194 15.71 16.42 -7.90
N GLU A 195 15.76 17.74 -8.09
CA GLU A 195 16.59 18.38 -9.10
C GLU A 195 18.08 18.09 -8.86
N LYS A 196 18.56 18.23 -7.60
CA LYS A 196 19.94 17.90 -7.24
C LYS A 196 20.29 16.43 -7.48
N ALA A 197 19.33 15.53 -7.25
CA ALA A 197 19.49 14.10 -7.48
C ALA A 197 19.37 13.71 -8.97
N GLY A 198 19.01 14.66 -9.86
CA GLY A 198 18.79 14.38 -11.27
C GLY A 198 17.53 13.54 -11.53
N VAL A 199 16.57 13.59 -10.60
CA VAL A 199 15.29 12.87 -10.70
C VAL A 199 14.26 13.75 -11.38
N GLU A 200 13.62 13.24 -12.41
CA GLU A 200 12.55 13.96 -13.10
C GLU A 200 11.28 13.98 -12.24
N VAL A 201 10.64 15.14 -12.11
CA VAL A 201 9.33 15.26 -11.44
C VAL A 201 8.29 15.76 -12.44
N ILE A 202 7.36 14.88 -12.79
CA ILE A 202 6.22 15.18 -13.65
C ILE A 202 5.05 15.64 -12.78
N LEU A 203 4.64 16.88 -13.02
CA LEU A 203 3.43 17.49 -12.47
C LEU A 203 2.40 17.70 -13.59
N PRO A 204 1.10 17.85 -13.27
CA PRO A 204 0.08 18.10 -14.28
C PRO A 204 0.35 19.36 -15.10
N VAL A 205 0.17 19.24 -16.42
CA VAL A 205 0.36 20.33 -17.40
C VAL A 205 -0.94 20.81 -18.03
N ASP A 206 -2.02 20.06 -17.80
CA ASP A 206 -3.40 20.33 -18.18
C ASP A 206 -4.34 19.56 -17.25
N HIS A 207 -5.60 19.97 -17.18
CA HIS A 207 -6.51 19.54 -16.11
C HIS A 207 -7.92 19.28 -16.63
N VAL A 208 -8.65 18.44 -15.90
CA VAL A 208 -10.11 18.37 -15.95
C VAL A 208 -10.64 18.98 -14.65
N CYS A 209 -11.34 20.11 -14.79
CA CYS A 209 -11.81 20.92 -13.69
C CYS A 209 -13.33 20.90 -13.55
N ALA A 210 -13.83 21.48 -12.46
CA ALA A 210 -15.22 21.83 -12.26
C ALA A 210 -15.35 23.08 -11.39
N THR A 211 -16.53 23.70 -11.38
CA THR A 211 -16.85 24.84 -10.49
C THR A 211 -17.21 24.39 -9.06
N GLU A 212 -17.58 23.11 -8.91
CA GLU A 212 -17.99 22.47 -7.66
C GLU A 212 -17.48 21.03 -7.57
N PHE A 213 -17.39 20.52 -6.34
CA PHE A 213 -17.00 19.13 -6.08
C PHE A 213 -18.24 18.24 -6.05
N GLY A 214 -18.35 17.29 -6.98
CA GLY A 214 -19.44 16.32 -6.95
C GLY A 214 -19.45 15.40 -8.18
N GLU A 215 -20.14 14.26 -8.04
CA GLU A 215 -20.28 13.26 -9.10
C GLU A 215 -20.98 13.82 -10.34
N SER A 216 -21.98 14.69 -10.14
CA SER A 216 -22.74 15.35 -11.21
C SER A 216 -22.11 16.64 -11.73
N ALA A 217 -20.93 17.03 -11.22
CA ALA A 217 -20.28 18.25 -11.65
C ALA A 217 -19.90 18.16 -13.14
N THR A 218 -20.10 19.26 -13.87
CA THR A 218 -19.80 19.31 -15.31
C THR A 218 -18.30 19.49 -15.52
N PRO A 219 -17.62 18.57 -16.23
CA PRO A 219 -16.17 18.67 -16.45
C PRO A 219 -15.85 19.80 -17.43
N VAL A 220 -14.84 20.60 -17.07
CA VAL A 220 -14.28 21.69 -17.88
C VAL A 220 -12.82 21.36 -18.17
N ALA A 221 -12.49 21.14 -19.45
CA ALA A 221 -11.11 20.93 -19.85
C ALA A 221 -10.33 22.24 -19.77
N VAL A 222 -9.20 22.23 -19.06
CA VAL A 222 -8.28 23.37 -18.95
C VAL A 222 -6.97 22.98 -19.60
N ASP A 223 -6.76 23.45 -20.84
CA ASP A 223 -5.53 23.21 -21.60
C ASP A 223 -4.42 24.20 -21.23
N SER A 224 -4.03 24.18 -19.96
CA SER A 224 -3.04 25.09 -19.37
C SER A 224 -2.53 24.53 -18.05
N VAL A 225 -1.27 24.86 -17.71
CA VAL A 225 -0.70 24.57 -16.39
C VAL A 225 -1.46 25.36 -15.31
N ASN A 226 -1.83 26.60 -15.62
CA ASN A 226 -2.56 27.51 -14.73
C ASN A 226 -4.06 27.24 -14.79
N ILE A 227 -4.67 27.08 -13.61
CA ILE A 227 -6.11 26.85 -13.41
C ILE A 227 -6.81 28.20 -13.13
N PRO A 228 -7.95 28.49 -13.80
CA PRO A 228 -8.78 29.67 -13.52
C PRO A 228 -9.28 29.75 -12.07
N ASP A 229 -9.45 30.98 -11.56
CA ASP A 229 -9.79 31.26 -10.16
C ASP A 229 -11.13 30.66 -9.69
N ASP A 230 -12.08 30.45 -10.60
CA ASP A 230 -13.40 29.93 -10.30
C ASP A 230 -13.50 28.39 -10.35
N LEU A 231 -12.46 27.73 -10.83
CA LEU A 231 -12.39 26.28 -11.07
C LEU A 231 -11.51 25.56 -10.04
N MET A 232 -11.83 24.29 -9.78
CA MET A 232 -10.97 23.33 -9.09
C MET A 232 -10.67 22.15 -10.01
N ALA A 233 -9.43 21.68 -10.03
CA ALA A 233 -9.05 20.49 -10.78
C ALA A 233 -9.34 19.22 -9.99
N LEU A 234 -10.03 18.29 -10.66
CA LEU A 234 -10.51 17.03 -10.08
C LEU A 234 -9.91 15.81 -10.77
N ASP A 235 -9.29 15.98 -11.93
CA ASP A 235 -8.50 14.95 -12.63
C ASP A 235 -7.44 15.61 -13.53
N VAL A 236 -6.46 14.83 -13.96
CA VAL A 236 -5.44 15.30 -14.91
C VAL A 236 -5.97 15.31 -16.33
N GLY A 237 -5.48 16.24 -17.14
CA GLY A 237 -5.84 16.35 -18.55
C GLY A 237 -5.11 15.36 -19.47
N PRO A 238 -5.52 15.26 -20.74
CA PRO A 238 -4.97 14.33 -21.71
C PRO A 238 -3.48 14.54 -22.03
N LYS A 239 -2.94 15.77 -21.97
CA LYS A 239 -1.50 16.02 -22.20
C LYS A 239 -0.67 15.45 -21.06
N THR A 240 -1.14 15.61 -19.82
CA THR A 240 -0.54 15.00 -18.64
C THR A 240 -0.56 13.48 -18.75
N SER A 241 -1.70 12.87 -19.10
CA SER A 241 -1.77 11.41 -19.33
C SER A 241 -0.77 10.94 -20.40
N ALA A 242 -0.60 11.70 -21.49
CA ALA A 242 0.34 11.34 -22.56
C ALA A 242 1.81 11.39 -22.10
N LEU A 243 2.20 12.41 -21.33
CA LEU A 243 3.55 12.51 -20.75
C LEU A 243 3.83 11.34 -19.79
N VAL A 244 2.87 11.04 -18.92
CA VAL A 244 2.97 9.94 -17.96
C VAL A 244 3.07 8.59 -18.67
N LYS A 245 2.31 8.38 -19.75
CA LYS A 245 2.38 7.16 -20.57
C LYS A 245 3.79 6.87 -21.08
N GLU A 246 4.49 7.89 -21.59
CA GLU A 246 5.84 7.74 -22.14
C GLU A 246 6.79 7.12 -21.11
N ARG A 247 6.84 7.70 -19.90
CA ARG A 247 7.70 7.22 -18.81
C ARG A 247 7.29 5.85 -18.28
N ILE A 248 5.99 5.59 -18.16
CA ILE A 248 5.48 4.30 -17.69
C ILE A 248 5.88 3.17 -18.64
N LEU A 249 5.77 3.36 -19.95
CA LEU A 249 6.07 2.30 -20.92
C LEU A 249 7.57 2.01 -21.07
N GLU A 250 8.43 2.95 -20.70
CA GLU A 250 9.89 2.78 -20.66
C GLU A 250 10.40 2.17 -19.34
N ALA A 251 9.57 2.18 -18.29
CA ALA A 251 9.95 1.76 -16.96
C ALA A 251 10.30 0.26 -16.90
N LYS A 252 11.32 -0.05 -16.09
CA LYS A 252 11.64 -1.43 -15.68
C LYS A 252 11.05 -1.78 -14.32
N THR A 253 10.79 -0.78 -13.49
CA THR A 253 10.08 -0.92 -12.22
C THR A 253 9.09 0.22 -12.07
N ILE A 254 7.88 -0.10 -11.62
CA ILE A 254 6.84 0.88 -11.28
C ILE A 254 6.34 0.62 -9.88
N VAL A 255 6.23 1.69 -9.08
CA VAL A 255 5.34 1.72 -7.92
C VAL A 255 4.23 2.71 -8.18
N TRP A 256 2.99 2.30 -7.89
CA TRP A 256 1.83 3.18 -7.93
C TRP A 256 1.13 3.23 -6.57
N ASN A 257 1.04 4.44 -6.00
CA ASN A 257 0.40 4.72 -4.72
C ASN A 257 -0.39 6.05 -4.74
N GLY A 258 -1.68 5.96 -5.03
CA GLY A 258 -2.63 7.07 -5.08
C GLY A 258 -3.10 7.42 -6.50
N PRO A 259 -4.40 7.74 -6.69
CA PRO A 259 -4.97 8.04 -8.01
C PRO A 259 -4.55 9.42 -8.54
N MET A 260 -4.79 9.65 -9.83
CA MET A 260 -4.49 10.93 -10.50
C MET A 260 -5.60 11.98 -10.33
N GLY A 261 -6.80 11.54 -9.97
CA GLY A 261 -8.01 12.34 -9.82
C GLY A 261 -9.03 11.65 -8.91
N VAL A 262 -10.22 12.25 -8.80
CA VAL A 262 -11.36 11.74 -8.01
C VAL A 262 -12.09 10.65 -8.79
N PHE A 263 -11.44 9.49 -8.92
CA PHE A 263 -11.85 8.41 -9.82
C PHE A 263 -13.15 7.71 -9.44
N GLU A 264 -13.66 7.98 -8.24
CA GLU A 264 -15.00 7.61 -7.80
C GLU A 264 -16.07 8.25 -8.69
N PHE A 265 -15.83 9.47 -9.18
CA PHE A 265 -16.70 10.19 -10.09
C PHE A 265 -16.31 9.90 -11.54
N ASP A 266 -17.23 9.33 -12.32
CA ASP A 266 -16.92 8.89 -13.69
C ASP A 266 -16.46 10.04 -14.60
N ASN A 267 -16.94 11.27 -14.37
CA ASN A 267 -16.51 12.49 -15.07
C ASN A 267 -15.03 12.87 -14.79
N PHE A 268 -14.45 12.37 -13.70
CA PHE A 268 -13.09 12.69 -13.21
C PHE A 268 -12.24 11.43 -12.98
N ALA A 269 -12.58 10.34 -13.66
CA ALA A 269 -11.93 9.05 -13.53
C ALA A 269 -10.93 8.74 -14.65
N LYS A 270 -10.90 9.56 -15.71
CA LYS A 270 -10.20 9.22 -16.95
C LYS A 270 -8.69 9.18 -16.76
N GLY A 271 -8.08 10.16 -16.10
CA GLY A 271 -6.64 10.19 -15.84
C GLY A 271 -6.16 9.01 -15.01
N THR A 272 -6.92 8.65 -13.97
CA THR A 272 -6.63 7.46 -13.16
C THR A 272 -6.79 6.16 -13.96
N LYS A 273 -7.84 6.06 -14.78
CA LYS A 273 -8.06 4.91 -15.67
C LYS A 273 -6.96 4.77 -16.72
N ASP A 274 -6.53 5.88 -17.31
CA ASP A 274 -5.44 5.94 -18.28
C ASP A 274 -4.15 5.42 -17.63
N VAL A 275 -3.77 5.96 -16.46
CA VAL A 275 -2.60 5.49 -15.71
C VAL A 275 -2.70 4.00 -15.37
N ALA A 276 -3.84 3.52 -14.88
CA ALA A 276 -4.04 2.10 -14.60
C ALA A 276 -3.79 1.24 -15.84
N SER A 277 -4.29 1.67 -17.01
CA SER A 277 -4.09 0.96 -18.27
C SER A 277 -2.63 0.98 -18.73
N TYR A 278 -1.89 2.06 -18.46
CA TYR A 278 -0.47 2.17 -18.83
C TYR A 278 0.39 1.31 -17.93
N VAL A 279 0.12 1.29 -16.63
CA VAL A 279 0.81 0.41 -15.68
C VAL A 279 0.56 -1.05 -16.07
N ALA A 280 -0.68 -1.44 -16.36
CA ALA A 280 -1.01 -2.79 -16.84
C ALA A 280 -0.35 -3.17 -18.18
N ALA A 281 0.03 -2.18 -19.00
CA ALA A 281 0.72 -2.40 -20.27
C ALA A 281 2.26 -2.34 -20.13
N CYS A 282 2.79 -2.00 -18.96
CA CYS A 282 4.22 -1.96 -18.71
C CYS A 282 4.81 -3.38 -18.78
N LYS A 283 6.01 -3.50 -19.36
CA LYS A 283 6.74 -4.77 -19.45
C LYS A 283 7.71 -4.99 -18.28
N GLY A 284 7.94 -3.96 -17.47
CA GLY A 284 8.71 -4.03 -16.24
C GLY A 284 7.87 -4.55 -15.08
N VAL A 285 8.48 -4.63 -13.90
CA VAL A 285 7.78 -5.04 -12.67
C VAL A 285 6.83 -3.94 -12.20
N THR A 286 5.58 -4.28 -11.94
CA THR A 286 4.52 -3.36 -11.53
C THR A 286 4.01 -3.68 -10.12
N VAL A 287 4.16 -2.73 -9.21
CA VAL A 287 3.73 -2.85 -7.82
C VAL A 287 2.68 -1.77 -7.52
N VAL A 288 1.46 -2.18 -7.22
CA VAL A 288 0.37 -1.28 -6.86
C VAL A 288 0.08 -1.44 -5.38
N GLY A 289 0.18 -0.34 -4.64
CA GLY A 289 -0.07 -0.30 -3.19
C GLY A 289 -0.96 0.87 -2.79
N GLY A 290 -1.54 0.78 -1.60
CA GLY A 290 -2.52 1.76 -1.11
C GLY A 290 -3.94 1.46 -1.58
N GLY A 291 -4.90 1.64 -0.66
CA GLY A 291 -6.29 1.23 -0.88
C GLY A 291 -6.92 1.83 -2.14
N ASP A 292 -6.68 3.11 -2.41
CA ASP A 292 -7.30 3.81 -3.54
C ASP A 292 -6.75 3.33 -4.90
N SER A 293 -5.44 3.09 -5.03
CA SER A 293 -4.88 2.54 -6.27
C SER A 293 -5.31 1.10 -6.51
N VAL A 294 -5.38 0.29 -5.44
CA VAL A 294 -5.92 -1.07 -5.50
C VAL A 294 -7.39 -1.04 -5.92
N ALA A 295 -8.20 -0.13 -5.37
CA ALA A 295 -9.58 0.07 -5.77
C ALA A 295 -9.70 0.52 -7.24
N ALA A 296 -8.81 1.39 -7.71
CA ALA A 296 -8.79 1.86 -9.09
C ALA A 296 -8.49 0.73 -10.09
N VAL A 297 -7.44 -0.08 -9.88
CA VAL A 297 -7.14 -1.21 -10.78
C VAL A 297 -8.26 -2.25 -10.82
N ASN A 298 -8.94 -2.46 -9.69
CA ASN A 298 -10.11 -3.36 -9.64
C ASN A 298 -11.32 -2.75 -10.35
N LYS A 299 -11.65 -1.47 -10.09
CA LYS A 299 -12.78 -0.76 -10.74
C LYS A 299 -12.65 -0.79 -12.27
N PHE A 300 -11.42 -0.66 -12.78
CA PHE A 300 -11.16 -0.59 -14.22
C PHE A 300 -10.78 -1.93 -14.86
N GLY A 301 -10.73 -3.03 -14.10
CA GLY A 301 -10.49 -4.38 -14.63
C GLY A 301 -9.05 -4.66 -15.04
N PHE A 302 -8.07 -3.98 -14.42
CA PHE A 302 -6.65 -4.11 -14.72
C PHE A 302 -5.87 -4.94 -13.68
N ALA A 303 -6.50 -5.34 -12.57
CA ALA A 303 -5.81 -5.98 -11.44
C ALA A 303 -5.04 -7.26 -11.81
N GLU A 304 -5.58 -8.11 -12.69
CA GLU A 304 -4.92 -9.36 -13.13
C GLU A 304 -3.69 -9.14 -14.02
N GLN A 305 -3.49 -7.91 -14.51
CA GLN A 305 -2.36 -7.54 -15.38
C GLN A 305 -1.23 -6.85 -14.60
N ILE A 306 -1.39 -6.67 -13.30
CA ILE A 306 -0.38 -6.10 -12.41
C ILE A 306 0.39 -7.24 -11.74
N ASP A 307 1.72 -7.15 -11.69
CA ASP A 307 2.55 -8.21 -11.09
C ASP A 307 2.29 -8.37 -9.59
N HIS A 308 2.07 -7.25 -8.89
CA HIS A 308 1.69 -7.27 -7.48
C HIS A 308 0.68 -6.17 -7.13
N VAL A 309 -0.49 -6.60 -6.64
CA VAL A 309 -1.50 -5.72 -6.06
C VAL A 309 -1.52 -5.97 -4.55
N SER A 310 -0.93 -5.05 -3.78
CA SER A 310 -0.80 -5.22 -2.33
C SER A 310 -2.15 -5.11 -1.62
N THR A 311 -2.37 -6.01 -0.68
CA THR A 311 -3.52 -5.99 0.23
C THR A 311 -3.17 -5.35 1.58
N GLY A 312 -1.95 -4.82 1.72
CA GLY A 312 -1.41 -4.32 3.00
C GLY A 312 -2.02 -3.02 3.53
N GLY A 313 -2.76 -2.25 2.72
CA GLY A 313 -3.32 -0.97 3.15
C GLY A 313 -2.27 -0.06 3.79
N GLY A 314 -2.47 0.33 5.05
CA GLY A 314 -1.51 1.13 5.81
C GLY A 314 -0.13 0.47 6.00
N ALA A 315 -0.06 -0.86 6.06
CA ALA A 315 1.22 -1.57 6.13
C ALA A 315 2.04 -1.38 4.85
N SER A 316 1.39 -1.43 3.68
CA SER A 316 2.06 -1.18 2.40
C SER A 316 2.63 0.23 2.33
N LEU A 317 1.90 1.22 2.86
CA LEU A 317 2.34 2.60 2.91
C LEU A 317 3.55 2.75 3.83
N GLU A 318 3.47 2.28 5.07
CA GLU A 318 4.58 2.34 6.03
C GLU A 318 5.82 1.59 5.50
N TYR A 319 5.63 0.47 4.81
CA TYR A 319 6.73 -0.24 4.16
C TYR A 319 7.38 0.61 3.06
N LEU A 320 6.58 1.23 2.19
CA LEU A 320 7.07 2.14 1.14
C LEU A 320 7.76 3.38 1.70
N GLU A 321 7.38 3.86 2.88
CA GLU A 321 8.09 4.92 3.63
C GLU A 321 9.45 4.47 4.17
N GLY A 322 9.82 3.19 3.99
CA GLY A 322 11.04 2.60 4.53
C GLY A 322 10.97 2.33 6.04
N LYS A 323 9.77 2.34 6.63
CA LYS A 323 9.60 2.05 8.05
C LYS A 323 9.78 0.57 8.34
N VAL A 324 10.23 0.31 9.55
CA VAL A 324 10.38 -1.03 10.09
C VAL A 324 9.03 -1.54 10.59
N LEU A 325 8.48 -2.57 9.94
CA LEU A 325 7.23 -3.19 10.38
C LEU A 325 7.49 -4.23 11.49
N PRO A 326 6.96 -4.07 12.71
CA PRO A 326 7.23 -4.99 13.83
C PRO A 326 6.95 -6.46 13.50
N GLY A 327 5.83 -6.74 12.84
CA GLY A 327 5.42 -8.08 12.44
C GLY A 327 6.27 -8.71 11.33
N VAL A 328 7.01 -7.91 10.55
CA VAL A 328 7.97 -8.43 9.55
C VAL A 328 9.33 -8.68 10.20
N VAL A 329 9.80 -7.75 11.03
CA VAL A 329 11.08 -7.90 11.75
C VAL A 329 11.06 -9.13 12.65
N ALA A 330 9.93 -9.39 13.29
CA ALA A 330 9.73 -10.56 14.11
C ALA A 330 10.03 -11.89 13.39
N LEU A 331 9.91 -11.93 12.06
CA LEU A 331 10.11 -13.12 11.22
C LEU A 331 11.50 -13.19 10.58
N ARG A 332 12.29 -12.12 10.68
CA ARG A 332 13.66 -12.02 10.15
C ARG A 332 14.73 -12.35 11.20
N LYS A 333 14.31 -12.84 12.38
CA LYS A 333 15.17 -13.21 13.51
C LYS A 333 15.83 -14.57 13.32
#